data_AF-A0A0F8CGG1-F1
#
_entry.id   AF-A0A0F8CGG1-F1
#
_cell.length_a   1.000
_cell.length_b   1.000
_cell.length_c   1.000
_cell.angle_alpha   90.00
_cell.angle_beta   90.00
_cell.angle_gamma   90.00
#
_symmetry.space_group_name_H-M   'P 1'
#
loop_
_entity.id
_entity.type
_entity.pdbx_description
1 polymer ?
#
loop_
_entity_poly.entity_id
_entity_poly.type
_entity_poly.pdbx_seq_one_letter_code
_entity_poly.pdbx_strand_id
1 'polypeptide(L)'
;MYKLLIRVKLSKELRKLNKKNHVLFEAIFKKADEICINPQHYKNLNYPLNKYKRVHIDSNFVLCFSVDEKAQTVTLVKLAHHKDAY
;
A
#
# COMPACT_ATOMS: atom_id res chain seq x y z
N MET A 1 -6.97 -8.20 -13.43
CA MET A 1 -6.95 -6.98 -12.60
C MET A 1 -7.63 -7.30 -11.30
N TYR A 2 -6.95 -7.06 -10.17
CA TYR A 2 -7.56 -7.21 -8.86
C TYR A 2 -8.48 -5.99 -8.57
N LYS A 3 -9.38 -6.07 -7.58
CA LYS A 3 -10.12 -4.89 -7.11
C LYS A 3 -9.26 -4.13 -6.11
N LEU A 4 -9.06 -2.84 -6.30
CA LEU A 4 -8.37 -2.00 -5.32
C LEU A 4 -9.36 -1.53 -4.24
N LEU A 5 -9.11 -1.88 -2.99
CA LEU A 5 -9.81 -1.37 -1.81
C LEU A 5 -8.88 -0.53 -0.96
N ILE A 6 -9.39 0.60 -0.48
CA ILE A 6 -8.64 1.52 0.37
C ILE A 6 -9.40 1.69 1.68
N ARG A 7 -8.73 1.41 2.81
CA ARG A 7 -9.35 1.67 4.13
C ARG A 7 -9.65 3.16 4.30
N VAL A 8 -10.79 3.47 4.92
CA VAL A 8 -11.24 4.84 5.22
C VAL A 8 -10.19 5.64 6.02
N LYS A 9 -9.45 4.97 6.91
CA LYS A 9 -8.35 5.61 7.64
C LYS A 9 -7.22 6.04 6.70
N LEU A 10 -6.80 5.12 5.81
CA LEU A 10 -5.75 5.39 4.82
C LEU A 10 -6.19 6.45 3.81
N SER A 11 -7.45 6.43 3.36
CA SER A 11 -7.93 7.45 2.41
C SER A 11 -7.90 8.86 3.00
N LYS A 12 -8.21 9.02 4.30
CA LYS A 12 -8.05 10.30 5.01
C LYS A 12 -6.59 10.73 5.09
N GLU A 13 -5.68 9.80 5.37
CA GLU A 13 -4.23 10.04 5.41
C GLU A 13 -3.71 10.47 4.03
N LEU A 14 -4.05 9.71 2.98
CA LEU A 14 -3.71 10.01 1.61
C LEU A 14 -4.24 11.37 1.16
N ARG A 15 -5.46 11.75 1.58
CA ARG A 15 -6.01 13.07 1.24
C ARG A 15 -5.24 14.20 1.90
N LYS A 16 -4.76 14.01 3.14
CA LYS A 16 -3.87 14.97 3.81
C LYS A 16 -2.48 15.00 3.17
N LEU A 17 -1.97 13.83 2.79
CA LEU A 17 -0.68 13.66 2.14
C LEU A 17 -0.68 14.29 0.75
N ASN A 18 -1.74 14.12 -0.04
CA ASN A 18 -1.90 14.73 -1.36
C ASN A 18 -1.81 16.28 -1.29
N LYS A 19 -2.37 16.89 -0.23
CA LYS A 19 -2.26 18.34 -0.01
C LYS A 19 -0.84 18.81 0.31
N LYS A 20 0.00 17.94 0.88
CA LYS A 20 1.39 18.26 1.25
C LYS A 20 2.37 17.90 0.13
N ASN A 21 2.24 16.69 -0.41
CA ASN A 21 3.14 16.05 -1.36
C ASN A 21 2.31 15.32 -2.43
N HIS A 22 1.94 16.05 -3.49
CA HIS A 22 1.21 15.48 -4.64
C HIS A 22 2.00 14.38 -5.35
N VAL A 23 3.30 14.59 -5.53
CA VAL A 23 4.22 13.64 -6.20
C VAL A 23 4.17 12.26 -5.53
N LEU A 24 4.18 12.23 -4.19
CA LEU A 24 4.12 10.99 -3.45
C LEU A 24 2.75 10.32 -3.57
N PHE A 25 1.67 11.09 -3.59
CA PHE A 25 0.32 10.56 -3.81
C PHE A 25 0.21 9.87 -5.19
N GLU A 26 0.73 10.49 -6.25
CA GLU A 26 0.77 9.88 -7.58
C GLU A 26 1.65 8.62 -7.61
N ALA A 27 2.82 8.65 -6.97
CA ALA A 27 3.69 7.49 -6.86
C ALA A 27 2.98 6.31 -6.15
N ILE A 28 2.22 6.60 -5.10
CA ILE A 28 1.40 5.59 -4.40
C ILE A 28 0.35 5.01 -5.34
N PHE A 29 -0.34 5.86 -6.09
CA PHE A 29 -1.40 5.42 -7.01
C PHE A 29 -0.84 4.56 -8.15
N LYS A 30 0.29 4.97 -8.74
CA LYS A 30 1.01 4.16 -9.74
C LYS A 30 1.43 2.81 -9.18
N LYS A 31 2.00 2.79 -7.97
CA LYS A 31 2.37 1.52 -7.30
C LYS A 31 1.14 0.66 -7.00
N ALA A 32 0.04 1.26 -6.58
CA ALA A 32 -1.21 0.55 -6.34
C ALA A 32 -1.73 -0.14 -7.62
N ASP A 33 -1.61 0.52 -8.77
CA ASP A 33 -1.98 -0.05 -10.06
C ASP A 33 -1.05 -1.21 -10.46
N GLU A 34 0.27 -1.05 -10.30
CA GLU A 34 1.23 -2.14 -10.52
C GLU A 34 0.96 -3.37 -9.61
N ILE A 35 0.64 -3.12 -8.33
CA ILE A 35 0.25 -4.17 -7.38
C ILE A 35 -1.05 -4.84 -7.84
N CYS A 36 -1.99 -4.09 -8.41
CA CYS A 36 -3.24 -4.61 -8.93
C CYS A 36 -3.05 -5.54 -10.15
N ILE A 37 -1.94 -5.38 -10.87
CA ILE A 37 -1.55 -6.26 -11.98
C ILE A 37 -0.92 -7.54 -11.44
N ASN A 38 0.08 -7.44 -10.54
CA ASN A 38 0.77 -8.61 -10.01
C ASN A 38 1.07 -8.52 -8.50
N PRO A 39 0.06 -8.71 -7.64
CA PRO A 39 0.20 -8.52 -6.20
C PRO A 39 1.02 -9.62 -5.51
N GLN A 40 1.18 -10.79 -6.16
CA GLN A 40 1.91 -11.92 -5.59
C GLN A 40 3.43 -11.70 -5.57
N HIS A 41 3.96 -10.84 -6.44
CA HIS A 41 5.41 -10.59 -6.57
C HIS A 41 6.06 -9.94 -5.34
N TYR A 42 5.27 -9.32 -4.46
CA TYR A 42 5.78 -8.58 -3.31
C TYR A 42 6.05 -9.45 -2.08
N LYS A 43 7.09 -9.08 -1.31
CA LYS A 43 7.46 -9.74 -0.06
C LYS A 43 6.41 -9.52 1.03
N ASN A 44 6.19 -10.58 1.80
CA ASN A 44 5.31 -10.54 2.96
C ASN A 44 6.00 -9.81 4.13
N LEU A 45 5.22 -9.30 5.08
CA LEU A 45 5.73 -8.80 6.36
C LEU A 45 6.19 -9.96 7.26
N ASN A 46 6.99 -9.62 8.29
CA ASN A 46 7.37 -10.59 9.31
C ASN A 46 6.16 -11.06 10.14
N TYR A 47 6.29 -12.25 10.73
CA TYR A 47 5.31 -12.78 11.67
C TYR A 47 5.06 -11.80 12.83
N PRO A 48 3.80 -11.57 13.26
CA PRO A 48 2.55 -12.26 12.91
C PRO A 48 1.78 -11.67 11.71
N LEU A 49 2.35 -10.67 11.03
CA LEU A 49 1.70 -9.93 9.93
C LEU A 49 2.01 -10.51 8.55
N ASN A 50 2.46 -11.76 8.47
CA ASN A 50 2.83 -12.46 7.23
C ASN A 50 1.70 -12.56 6.17
N LYS A 51 0.46 -12.29 6.56
CA LYS A 51 -0.71 -12.17 5.66
C LYS A 51 -0.71 -10.87 4.85
N TYR A 52 0.04 -9.87 5.31
CA TYR A 52 0.19 -8.59 4.64
C TYR A 52 1.50 -8.57 3.84
N LYS A 53 1.46 -7.90 2.69
CA LYS A 53 2.61 -7.60 1.84
C LYS A 53 3.04 -6.15 2.04
N ARG A 54 4.35 -5.92 1.89
CA ARG A 54 4.93 -4.58 1.90
C ARG A 54 5.55 -4.27 0.55
N VAL A 55 5.40 -3.03 0.15
CA VAL A 55 6.11 -2.46 -0.99
C VAL A 55 6.70 -1.13 -0.58
N HIS A 56 7.95 -0.90 -0.96
CA HIS A 56 8.57 0.41 -0.81
C HIS A 56 8.02 1.32 -1.89
N ILE A 57 7.52 2.47 -1.46
CA ILE A 57 7.07 3.55 -2.34
C ILE A 57 8.04 4.68 -2.10
N ASP A 58 8.78 5.04 -3.14
CA ASP A 58 9.95 5.89 -3.01
C ASP A 58 10.99 5.31 -2.02
N SER A 59 12.02 6.10 -1.70
CA SER A 59 13.05 5.69 -0.72
C SER A 59 12.56 5.66 0.73
N ASN A 60 11.48 6.39 1.04
CA ASN A 60 11.11 6.72 2.42
C ASN A 60 9.74 6.20 2.88
N PHE A 61 8.91 5.62 2.01
CA PHE A 61 7.58 5.15 2.40
C PHE A 61 7.43 3.65 2.16
N VAL A 62 6.66 3.01 3.03
CA VAL A 62 6.33 1.59 2.98
C VAL A 62 4.81 1.48 2.96
N LEU A 63 4.27 0.95 1.87
CA LEU A 63 2.84 0.65 1.76
C LEU A 63 2.59 -0.80 2.13
N CYS A 64 1.75 -1.00 3.13
CA CYS A 64 1.28 -2.31 3.56
C CYS A 64 -0.11 -2.58 2.96
N PHE A 65 -0.25 -3.72 2.31
CA PHE A 65 -1.49 -4.15 1.69
C PHE A 65 -1.76 -5.64 1.91
N SER A 66 -3.03 -6.02 1.84
CA SER A 66 -3.50 -7.40 1.85
C SER A 66 -3.96 -7.79 0.47
N VAL A 67 -3.82 -9.05 0.11
CA VAL A 67 -4.29 -9.59 -1.16
C VAL A 67 -5.19 -10.76 -0.86
N ASP A 68 -6.46 -10.64 -1.24
CA ASP A 68 -7.43 -11.72 -1.16
C ASP A 68 -7.51 -12.37 -2.53
N GLU A 69 -6.88 -13.54 -2.69
CA GLU A 69 -6.89 -14.31 -3.94
C GLU A 69 -8.30 -14.80 -4.27
N LYS A 70 -9.09 -15.19 -3.26
CA LYS A 70 -10.48 -15.64 -3.41
C LYS A 70 -11.39 -14.55 -3.96
N ALA A 71 -11.24 -13.34 -3.43
CA ALA A 71 -12.04 -12.18 -3.84
C ALA A 71 -11.35 -11.38 -4.97
N GLN A 72 -10.16 -11.81 -5.40
CA GLN A 72 -9.25 -11.07 -6.29
C GLN A 72 -9.19 -9.59 -5.93
N THR A 73 -8.96 -9.28 -4.65
CA THR A 73 -9.04 -7.91 -4.12
C THR A 73 -7.75 -7.55 -3.39
N VAL A 74 -7.18 -6.39 -3.72
CA VAL A 74 -6.02 -5.79 -3.05
C VAL A 74 -6.52 -4.71 -2.10
N THR A 75 -6.30 -4.88 -0.81
CA THR A 75 -6.70 -3.92 0.21
C THR A 75 -5.50 -3.16 0.76
N LEU A 76 -5.43 -1.85 0.55
CA LEU A 76 -4.44 -0.98 1.15
C LEU A 76 -4.76 -0.75 2.63
N VAL A 77 -3.84 -1.16 3.50
CA VAL A 77 -4.03 -1.19 4.95
C VAL A 77 -3.45 0.05 5.62
N LYS A 78 -2.15 0.31 5.40
CA LYS A 78 -1.43 1.42 6.02
C LYS A 78 -0.26 1.88 5.13
N LEU A 79 0.00 3.19 5.11
CA LEU A 79 1.24 3.78 4.60
C LEU A 79 2.07 4.16 5.84
N ALA A 80 3.29 3.65 5.94
CA ALA A 80 4.25 3.99 6.99
C ALA A 80 5.42 4.75 6.38
N HIS A 81 5.95 5.73 7.11
CA HIS A 81 7.21 6.37 6.74
C HIS A 81 8.36 5.60 7.39
N HIS A 82 9.51 5.50 6.72
CA HIS A 82 10.66 4.74 7.17
C HIS A 82 11.22 5.23 8.53
N LYS A 83 10.96 6.49 8.91
CA LYS A 83 11.29 7.04 10.25
C LYS A 83 10.26 6.72 11.34
N ASP A 84 9.04 6.33 10.99
CA ASP A 84 7.96 6.01 11.94
C ASP A 84 7.87 4.50 12.19
N ALA A 85 8.52 3.70 11.34
CA ALA A 85 8.55 2.24 11.37
C ALA A 85 9.72 1.66 12.17
N TYR A 86 10.50 2.50 12.86
CA TYR A 86 11.65 2.13 13.70
C TYR A 86 11.64 2.98 14.96
#